data_AF-A0A6G1RFP1-F1
#
_entry.id   AF-A0A6G1RFP1-F1
#
_cell.length_a   1.000
_cell.length_b   1.000
_cell.length_c   1.000
_cell.angle_alpha   90.00
_cell.angle_beta   90.00
_cell.angle_gamma   90.00
#
_symmetry.space_group_name_H-M   'P 1'
#
loop_
_entity.id
_entity.type
_entity.pdbx_description
1 polymer ?
#
loop_
_entity_poly.entity_id
_entity_poly.type
_entity_poly.pdbx_seq_one_letter_code
_entity_poly.pdbx_strand_id
1 'polypeptide(L)'
;GSTCKDLCEERSLLFQHCLSSSPTQQVYSGLWREREVIIKCGIEEALKADSHPDSVPRRDVVLFDKPTRGTSMDEFKEMLLNFLKSNLGDQPSLAALVSRIIAMADVNRDGKVSLAEAKSIWALLQLNEFLLMLSLHEKEHTSKLLGHCGDLYVTEKIPHTSLYGVDVPPFLQSLLPSVVH
;
A
#
# COMPACT_ATOMS: atom_id res chain seq x y z
N GLY A 1 -9.61 -0.74 6.73
CA GLY A 1 -8.88 -1.60 5.79
C GLY A 1 -8.99 -3.07 6.19
N SER A 2 -8.79 -3.98 5.25
CA SER A 2 -8.99 -5.42 5.43
C SER A 2 -8.01 -6.10 6.40
N THR A 3 -6.84 -5.52 6.65
CA THR A 3 -5.83 -6.07 7.58
C THR A 3 -5.80 -5.34 8.92
N CYS A 4 -6.66 -4.33 9.14
CA CYS A 4 -6.60 -3.54 10.38
C CYS A 4 -6.86 -4.37 11.63
N LYS A 5 -7.75 -5.36 11.56
CA LYS A 5 -8.02 -6.25 12.69
C LYS A 5 -6.81 -7.13 13.00
N ASP A 6 -6.23 -7.74 11.97
CA ASP A 6 -5.01 -8.57 12.05
C ASP A 6 -3.82 -7.76 12.60
N LEU A 7 -3.72 -6.46 12.26
CA LEU A 7 -2.64 -5.58 12.69
C LEU A 7 -2.84 -5.03 14.12
N CYS A 8 -4.01 -4.45 14.41
CA CYS A 8 -4.22 -3.64 15.62
C CYS A 8 -4.77 -4.45 16.80
N GLU A 9 -5.56 -5.48 16.53
CA GLU A 9 -6.27 -6.25 17.56
C GLU A 9 -5.65 -7.64 17.76
N GLU A 10 -5.60 -8.44 16.69
CA GLU A 10 -5.18 -9.85 16.76
C GLU A 10 -3.65 -10.01 16.77
N ARG A 11 -2.92 -8.99 16.29
CA ARG A 11 -1.45 -9.01 16.15
C ARG A 11 -0.94 -10.22 15.35
N SER A 12 -1.71 -10.63 14.35
CA SER A 12 -1.44 -11.76 13.46
C SER A 12 -0.72 -11.33 12.16
N LEU A 13 -0.66 -10.03 11.87
CA LEU A 13 0.20 -9.43 10.84
C LEU A 13 1.52 -8.99 11.49
N LEU A 14 2.58 -9.76 11.27
CA LEU A 14 3.88 -9.57 11.92
C LEU A 14 4.90 -8.96 10.97
N PHE A 15 5.54 -7.89 11.42
CA PHE A 15 6.70 -7.29 10.77
C PHE A 15 7.97 -8.07 11.16
N GLN A 16 8.86 -8.32 10.20
CA GLN A 16 10.13 -9.01 10.41
C GLN A 16 11.31 -8.11 10.05
N HIS A 17 11.86 -8.20 8.84
CA HIS A 17 13.05 -7.46 8.44
C HIS A 17 12.68 -6.22 7.65
N CYS A 18 13.31 -5.08 7.96
CA CYS A 18 13.26 -3.91 7.10
C CYS A 18 14.14 -4.16 5.86
N LEU A 19 13.56 -3.96 4.68
CA LEU A 19 14.21 -4.11 3.37
C LEU A 19 14.53 -2.76 2.72
N SER A 20 14.12 -1.65 3.36
CA SER A 20 14.38 -0.30 2.85
C SER A 20 15.69 0.27 3.35
N SER A 21 16.44 0.88 2.44
CA SER A 21 17.58 1.75 2.75
C SER A 21 17.17 3.22 2.96
N SER A 22 15.96 3.60 2.51
CA SER A 22 15.40 4.94 2.68
C SER A 22 14.42 4.99 3.86
N PRO A 23 14.45 6.05 4.69
CA PRO A 23 13.48 6.25 5.76
C PRO A 23 12.08 6.67 5.26
N THR A 24 11.96 7.20 4.03
CA THR A 24 10.70 7.80 3.54
C THR A 24 9.68 6.77 3.04
N GLN A 25 10.14 5.62 2.56
CA GLN A 25 9.31 4.51 2.12
C GLN A 25 9.85 3.24 2.76
N GLN A 26 9.11 2.71 3.71
CA GLN A 26 9.54 1.53 4.45
C GLN A 26 8.85 0.28 3.90
N VAL A 27 9.68 -0.67 3.50
CA VAL A 27 9.29 -1.98 3.02
C VAL A 27 9.80 -2.99 4.02
N TYR A 28 8.92 -3.84 4.50
CA TYR A 28 9.22 -4.89 5.46
C TYR A 28 8.88 -6.25 4.89
N SER A 29 9.71 -7.25 5.16
CA SER A 29 9.23 -8.63 5.13
C SER A 29 8.31 -8.87 6.33
N GLY A 30 7.34 -9.75 6.18
CA GLY A 30 6.43 -10.08 7.25
C GLY A 30 5.80 -11.45 7.12
N LEU A 31 5.04 -11.83 8.15
CA LEU A 31 4.25 -13.05 8.21
C LEU A 31 2.79 -12.69 8.46
N TRP A 32 1.89 -13.19 7.64
CA TRP A 32 0.45 -13.03 7.83
C TRP A 32 -0.27 -14.34 7.52
N ARG A 33 -1.00 -14.88 8.52
CA ARG A 33 -1.71 -16.17 8.41
C ARG A 33 -0.80 -17.28 7.88
N GLU A 34 0.39 -17.39 8.48
CA GLU A 34 1.44 -18.37 8.13
C GLU A 34 2.00 -18.23 6.71
N ARG A 35 1.74 -17.12 6.02
CA ARG A 35 2.29 -16.82 4.69
C ARG A 35 3.28 -15.67 4.76
N GLU A 36 4.38 -15.80 4.04
CA GLU A 36 5.32 -14.70 3.86
C GLU A 36 4.69 -13.60 3.01
N VAL A 37 4.81 -12.36 3.46
CA VAL A 37 4.24 -11.17 2.82
C VAL A 37 5.25 -10.03 2.78
N ILE A 38 4.98 -9.04 1.92
CA ILE A 38 5.68 -7.76 1.93
C ILE A 38 4.72 -6.71 2.46
N ILE A 39 5.15 -5.98 3.49
CA ILE A 39 4.39 -4.91 4.12
C ILE A 39 5.02 -3.59 3.70
N LYS A 40 4.24 -2.69 3.13
CA LYS A 40 4.70 -1.38 2.66
C LYS A 40 3.95 -0.29 3.40
N CYS A 41 4.70 0.65 3.93
CA CYS A 41 4.18 1.78 4.69
C CYS A 41 4.76 3.07 4.10
N GLY A 42 3.89 4.04 3.80
CA GLY A 42 4.33 5.41 3.58
C GLY A 42 4.74 6.00 4.92
N ILE A 43 6.03 6.27 5.13
CA ILE A 43 6.52 7.00 6.33
C ILE A 43 7.12 8.31 5.86
N GLU A 44 6.39 9.02 5.00
CA GLU A 44 6.97 10.18 4.34
C GLU A 44 7.20 11.35 5.32
N GLU A 45 6.63 11.35 6.53
CA GLU A 45 6.87 12.44 7.49
C GLU A 45 6.87 12.14 9.00
N ALA A 46 6.64 10.92 9.49
CA ALA A 46 6.69 10.65 10.95
C ALA A 46 8.08 10.89 11.59
N LEU A 47 9.17 10.83 10.79
CA LEU A 47 10.56 10.96 11.26
C LEU A 47 11.18 12.37 11.06
N LYS A 48 10.49 13.32 10.43
CA LYS A 48 10.98 14.73 10.36
C LYS A 48 10.75 15.50 11.68
N ALA A 49 10.24 14.84 12.72
CA ALA A 49 9.88 15.44 14.00
C ALA A 49 11.07 16.01 14.80
N ASP A 50 12.32 15.62 14.49
CA ASP A 50 13.46 15.95 15.35
C ASP A 50 14.46 16.98 14.78
N SER A 51 14.08 17.82 13.79
CA SER A 51 15.08 18.75 13.22
C SER A 51 14.66 20.17 12.85
N HIS A 52 13.48 20.71 13.16
CA HIS A 52 13.27 22.18 13.17
C HIS A 52 11.90 22.59 13.77
N PRO A 53 11.80 23.64 14.62
CA PRO A 53 10.56 24.02 15.30
C PRO A 53 9.60 24.90 14.49
N ASP A 54 9.87 25.23 13.22
CA ASP A 54 9.12 26.25 12.44
C ASP A 54 8.53 25.79 11.09
N SER A 55 8.29 24.49 10.87
CA SER A 55 7.64 24.01 9.64
C SER A 55 6.16 23.64 9.84
N VAL A 56 5.31 24.25 9.00
CA VAL A 56 3.88 23.97 8.68
C VAL A 56 3.41 22.54 9.02
N PRO A 57 2.20 22.33 9.58
CA PRO A 57 1.83 21.02 10.12
C PRO A 57 1.77 19.92 9.05
N ARG A 58 2.68 18.94 9.21
CA ARG A 58 2.47 17.47 9.19
C ARG A 58 1.59 16.91 8.07
N ARG A 59 2.21 16.44 6.98
CA ARG A 59 1.56 15.72 5.87
C ARG A 59 0.86 14.42 6.28
N ASP A 60 1.30 13.73 7.35
CA ASP A 60 0.57 12.57 7.90
C ASP A 60 -0.87 12.93 8.34
N VAL A 61 -1.10 14.17 8.80
CA VAL A 61 -2.44 14.68 9.12
C VAL A 61 -3.21 14.97 7.83
N VAL A 62 -2.53 15.47 6.80
CA VAL A 62 -3.12 15.83 5.50
C VAL A 62 -3.56 14.59 4.69
N LEU A 63 -2.86 13.45 4.80
CA LEU A 63 -3.20 12.22 4.07
C LEU A 63 -4.59 11.69 4.44
N PHE A 64 -4.98 11.84 5.71
CA PHE A 64 -6.29 11.40 6.22
C PHE A 64 -7.29 12.54 6.40
N ASP A 65 -6.97 13.77 5.99
CA ASP A 65 -7.91 14.91 6.07
C ASP A 65 -9.04 14.81 5.03
N LYS A 66 -8.81 14.03 3.97
CA LYS A 66 -9.79 13.79 2.90
C LYS A 66 -10.23 12.32 2.87
N PRO A 67 -11.51 12.04 2.58
CA PRO A 67 -12.61 13.02 2.51
C PRO A 67 -12.98 13.59 3.88
N THR A 68 -13.65 14.74 3.89
CA THR A 68 -14.10 15.40 5.12
C THR A 68 -15.39 14.75 5.65
N ARG A 69 -15.71 14.99 6.92
CA ARG A 69 -16.97 14.52 7.48
C ARG A 69 -18.14 15.18 6.76
N GLY A 70 -19.10 14.38 6.31
CA GLY A 70 -20.27 14.85 5.56
C GLY A 70 -20.16 14.68 4.05
N THR A 71 -19.00 14.27 3.53
CA THR A 71 -18.87 13.87 2.12
C THR A 71 -19.80 12.69 1.83
N SER A 72 -20.68 12.87 0.85
CA SER A 72 -21.59 11.83 0.37
C SER A 72 -20.88 10.79 -0.48
N MET A 73 -21.53 9.65 -0.71
CA MET A 73 -20.98 8.58 -1.55
C MET A 73 -20.75 9.05 -2.99
N ASP A 74 -21.64 9.89 -3.53
CA ASP A 74 -21.51 10.40 -4.90
C ASP A 74 -20.44 11.48 -5.01
N GLU A 75 -20.30 12.35 -4.01
CA GLU A 75 -19.16 13.27 -3.94
C GLU A 75 -17.84 12.51 -3.84
N PHE A 76 -17.79 11.41 -3.08
CA PHE A 76 -16.59 10.59 -2.98
C PHE A 76 -16.24 9.92 -4.31
N LYS A 77 -17.23 9.40 -5.06
CA LYS A 77 -17.04 8.89 -6.43
C LYS A 77 -16.46 9.96 -7.36
N GLU A 78 -16.99 11.18 -7.32
CA GLU A 78 -16.49 12.30 -8.12
C GLU A 78 -15.08 12.70 -7.72
N MET A 79 -14.76 12.69 -6.42
CA MET A 79 -13.39 12.92 -5.94
C MET A 79 -12.42 11.87 -6.51
N LEU A 80 -12.78 10.59 -6.47
CA LEU A 80 -11.97 9.51 -7.04
C LEU A 80 -11.82 9.68 -8.55
N LEU A 81 -12.91 9.95 -9.27
CA LEU A 81 -12.88 10.13 -10.72
C LEU A 81 -11.94 11.27 -11.13
N ASN A 82 -12.06 12.42 -10.47
CA ASN A 82 -11.21 13.59 -10.73
C ASN A 82 -9.74 13.31 -10.40
N PHE A 83 -9.47 12.64 -9.27
CA PHE A 83 -8.11 12.24 -8.90
C PHE A 83 -7.48 11.33 -9.96
N LEU A 84 -8.21 10.29 -10.37
CA LEU A 84 -7.72 9.34 -11.38
C LEU A 84 -7.54 10.02 -12.73
N LYS A 85 -8.47 10.88 -13.16
CA LYS A 85 -8.34 11.66 -14.40
C LYS A 85 -7.11 12.55 -14.40
N SER A 86 -6.78 13.17 -13.27
CA SER A 86 -5.59 14.01 -13.14
C SER A 86 -4.26 13.23 -13.18
N ASN A 87 -4.23 11.99 -12.70
CA ASN A 87 -3.02 11.18 -12.62
C ASN A 87 -2.83 10.22 -13.81
N LEU A 88 -3.92 9.70 -14.38
CA LEU A 88 -3.93 8.66 -15.43
C LEU A 88 -4.42 9.20 -16.79
N GLY A 89 -4.90 10.43 -16.83
CA GLY A 89 -5.54 11.02 -18.00
C GLY A 89 -7.00 10.60 -18.17
N ASP A 90 -7.67 11.17 -19.17
CA ASP A 90 -9.06 10.85 -19.48
C ASP A 90 -9.15 9.52 -20.23
N GLN A 91 -9.67 8.48 -19.58
CA GLN A 91 -9.75 7.12 -20.12
C GLN A 91 -11.16 6.54 -19.93
N PRO A 92 -11.67 5.73 -20.88
CA PRO A 92 -13.00 5.13 -20.77
C PRO A 92 -13.11 4.12 -19.62
N SER A 93 -11.97 3.56 -19.17
CA SER A 93 -11.90 2.59 -18.08
C SER A 93 -11.96 3.20 -16.68
N LEU A 94 -11.92 4.53 -16.55
CA LEU A 94 -11.87 5.19 -15.23
C LEU A 94 -13.08 4.85 -14.36
N ALA A 95 -14.29 4.81 -14.92
CA ALA A 95 -15.49 4.48 -14.17
C ALA A 95 -15.45 3.05 -13.56
N ALA A 96 -14.86 2.10 -14.30
CA ALA A 96 -14.65 0.74 -13.80
C ALA A 96 -13.59 0.70 -12.69
N LEU A 97 -12.52 1.49 -12.82
CA LEU A 97 -11.49 1.62 -11.78
C LEU A 97 -12.06 2.25 -10.50
N VAL A 98 -12.86 3.32 -10.60
CA VAL A 98 -13.58 3.92 -9.45
C VAL A 98 -14.45 2.88 -8.76
N SER A 99 -15.24 2.11 -9.53
CA SER A 99 -16.10 1.06 -8.98
C SER A 99 -15.30 -0.01 -8.23
N ARG A 100 -14.14 -0.40 -8.76
CA ARG A 100 -13.22 -1.35 -8.12
C ARG A 100 -12.62 -0.79 -6.82
N ILE A 101 -12.20 0.46 -6.83
CA ILE A 101 -11.67 1.15 -5.64
C ILE A 101 -12.74 1.20 -4.54
N ILE A 102 -13.98 1.51 -4.89
CA ILE A 102 -15.10 1.53 -3.95
C ILE A 102 -15.36 0.14 -3.36
N ALA A 103 -15.42 -0.89 -4.21
CA ALA A 103 -15.62 -2.26 -3.76
C ALA A 103 -14.48 -2.75 -2.85
N MET A 104 -13.26 -2.24 -3.04
CA MET A 104 -12.12 -2.53 -2.16
C MET A 104 -12.18 -1.75 -0.84
N ALA A 105 -12.71 -0.53 -0.86
CA ALA A 105 -12.85 0.32 0.32
C ALA A 105 -13.99 -0.16 1.25
N ASP A 106 -15.06 -0.73 0.69
CA ASP A 106 -16.17 -1.35 1.42
C ASP A 106 -15.72 -2.69 2.05
N VAL A 107 -15.02 -2.60 3.19
CA VAL A 107 -14.40 -3.76 3.85
C VAL A 107 -15.44 -4.60 4.57
N ASN A 108 -16.46 -3.95 5.15
CA ASN A 108 -17.55 -4.64 5.84
C ASN A 108 -18.64 -5.18 4.88
N ARG A 109 -18.57 -4.84 3.58
CA ARG A 109 -19.46 -5.30 2.50
C ARG A 109 -20.92 -4.90 2.72
N ASP A 110 -21.14 -3.72 3.27
CA ASP A 110 -22.49 -3.19 3.50
C ASP A 110 -23.04 -2.38 2.31
N GLY A 111 -22.25 -2.28 1.22
CA GLY A 111 -22.60 -1.54 0.02
C GLY A 111 -22.41 -0.02 0.15
N LYS A 112 -21.83 0.44 1.27
CA LYS A 112 -21.49 1.82 1.56
C LYS A 112 -20.01 1.91 1.89
N VAL A 113 -19.50 3.12 1.95
CA VAL A 113 -18.13 3.38 2.38
C VAL A 113 -18.19 4.34 3.55
N SER A 114 -17.74 3.87 4.72
CA SER A 114 -17.63 4.70 5.90
C SER A 114 -16.55 5.77 5.72
N LEU A 115 -16.59 6.83 6.54
CA LEU A 115 -15.56 7.87 6.51
C LEU A 115 -14.15 7.29 6.75
N ALA A 116 -14.03 6.30 7.63
CA ALA A 116 -12.74 5.66 7.93
C ALA A 116 -12.21 4.84 6.75
N GLU A 117 -13.07 4.10 6.07
CA GLU A 117 -12.71 3.37 4.85
C GLU A 117 -12.33 4.31 3.71
N ALA A 118 -13.11 5.38 3.52
CA ALA A 118 -12.84 6.38 2.50
C ALA A 118 -11.49 7.09 2.73
N LYS A 119 -11.18 7.45 3.98
CA LYS A 119 -9.89 8.05 4.36
C LYS A 119 -8.72 7.09 4.14
N SER A 120 -8.88 5.83 4.55
CA SER A 120 -7.84 4.81 4.35
C SER A 120 -7.52 4.62 2.87
N ILE A 121 -8.54 4.46 2.03
CA ILE A 121 -8.30 4.25 0.60
C ILE A 121 -7.78 5.50 -0.10
N TRP A 122 -8.25 6.69 0.31
CA TRP A 122 -7.77 7.96 -0.23
C TRP A 122 -6.29 8.18 0.06
N ALA A 123 -5.84 7.86 1.28
CA ALA A 123 -4.43 7.94 1.66
C ALA A 123 -3.56 7.00 0.83
N LEU A 124 -3.99 5.75 0.65
CA LEU A 124 -3.28 4.77 -0.18
C LEU A 124 -3.17 5.20 -1.65
N LEU A 125 -4.21 5.82 -2.21
CA LEU A 125 -4.19 6.29 -3.60
C LEU A 125 -3.17 7.41 -3.85
N GLN A 126 -2.73 8.13 -2.82
CA GLN A 126 -1.63 9.10 -2.95
C GLN A 126 -0.28 8.42 -3.18
N LEU A 127 -0.16 7.13 -2.88
CA LEU A 127 1.04 6.35 -3.15
C LEU A 127 1.03 5.89 -4.62
N ASN A 128 1.92 6.44 -5.43
CA ASN A 128 2.03 6.12 -6.85
C ASN A 128 2.11 4.61 -7.12
N GLU A 129 2.86 3.87 -6.31
CA GLU A 129 2.99 2.41 -6.44
C GLU A 129 1.64 1.71 -6.27
N PHE A 130 0.87 2.11 -5.26
CA PHE A 130 -0.45 1.54 -4.98
C PHE A 130 -1.45 1.89 -6.07
N LEU A 131 -1.46 3.14 -6.55
CA LEU A 131 -2.30 3.58 -7.66
C LEU A 131 -2.00 2.76 -8.93
N LEU A 132 -0.72 2.56 -9.26
CA LEU A 132 -0.31 1.76 -10.41
C LEU A 132 -0.72 0.30 -10.24
N MET A 133 -0.55 -0.28 -9.06
CA MET A 133 -0.96 -1.64 -8.76
C MET A 133 -2.47 -1.86 -8.98
N LEU A 134 -3.32 -0.92 -8.56
CA LEU A 134 -4.76 -1.00 -8.81
C LEU A 134 -5.12 -0.80 -10.28
N SER A 135 -4.38 0.07 -10.97
CA SER A 135 -4.60 0.36 -12.40
C SER A 135 -4.18 -0.80 -13.29
N LEU A 136 -3.16 -1.55 -12.87
CA LEU A 136 -2.61 -2.72 -13.55
C LEU A 136 -3.12 -4.04 -12.95
N HIS A 137 -4.13 -3.98 -12.08
CA HIS A 137 -4.68 -5.13 -11.40
C HIS A 137 -5.02 -6.27 -12.37
N GLU A 138 -4.74 -7.51 -11.94
CA GLU A 138 -4.88 -8.76 -12.72
C GLU A 138 -3.96 -8.87 -13.96
N LYS A 139 -3.04 -7.94 -14.20
CA LYS A 139 -1.93 -8.16 -15.14
C LYS A 139 -0.80 -8.93 -14.46
N GLU A 140 -0.20 -9.86 -15.19
CA GLU A 140 0.84 -10.80 -14.71
C GLU A 140 2.12 -10.13 -14.15
N HIS A 141 2.24 -8.81 -14.27
CA HIS A 141 3.44 -8.06 -13.91
C HIS A 141 3.37 -7.30 -12.57
N THR A 142 2.29 -7.48 -11.80
CA THR A 142 2.15 -6.82 -10.49
C THR A 142 1.93 -7.82 -9.37
N SER A 143 2.56 -7.58 -8.21
CA SER A 143 2.31 -8.35 -7.01
C SER A 143 0.86 -8.21 -6.57
N LYS A 144 0.22 -9.30 -6.18
CA LYS A 144 -1.14 -9.28 -5.65
C LYS A 144 -1.22 -8.49 -4.35
N LEU A 145 -2.17 -7.56 -4.29
CA LEU A 145 -2.61 -6.93 -3.06
C LEU A 145 -3.33 -7.96 -2.20
N LEU A 146 -2.83 -8.18 -0.98
CA LEU A 146 -3.44 -9.11 -0.02
C LEU A 146 -4.33 -8.37 0.97
N GLY A 147 -3.98 -7.13 1.32
CA GLY A 147 -4.81 -6.30 2.18
C GLY A 147 -4.19 -4.95 2.51
N HIS A 148 -4.90 -4.16 3.32
CA HIS A 148 -4.49 -2.80 3.65
C HIS A 148 -5.06 -2.33 5.00
N CYS A 149 -4.38 -1.38 5.64
CA CYS A 149 -4.85 -0.69 6.83
C CYS A 149 -4.29 0.73 6.91
N GLY A 150 -5.16 1.75 6.91
CA GLY A 150 -4.70 3.14 6.87
C GLY A 150 -4.00 3.40 5.54
N ASP A 151 -2.74 3.85 5.62
CA ASP A 151 -1.77 4.08 4.54
C ASP A 151 -0.77 2.92 4.37
N LEU A 152 -0.93 1.83 5.14
CA LEU A 152 -0.18 0.59 5.00
C LEU A 152 -0.91 -0.37 4.07
N TYR A 153 -0.16 -1.05 3.21
CA TYR A 153 -0.67 -2.15 2.38
C TYR A 153 0.26 -3.35 2.37
N VAL A 154 -0.33 -4.52 2.12
CA VAL A 154 0.31 -5.83 2.17
C VAL A 154 0.20 -6.49 0.81
N THR A 155 1.34 -6.93 0.27
CA THR A 155 1.39 -7.66 -1.00
C THR A 155 1.96 -9.07 -0.80
N GLU A 156 1.76 -9.93 -1.79
CA GLU A 156 2.46 -11.21 -1.82
C GLU A 156 3.98 -10.99 -1.90
N LYS A 157 4.72 -11.92 -1.28
CA LYS A 157 6.17 -12.00 -1.46
C LYS A 157 6.45 -12.75 -2.77
N ILE A 158 6.96 -12.03 -3.77
CA ILE A 158 7.41 -12.65 -5.02
C ILE A 158 8.80 -13.26 -4.76
N PRO A 159 9.01 -14.56 -5.02
CA PRO A 159 10.33 -15.14 -4.90
C PRO A 159 11.29 -14.47 -5.89
N HIS A 160 12.45 -14.04 -5.41
CA HIS A 160 13.53 -13.60 -6.28
C HIS A 160 14.17 -14.83 -6.94
N THR A 161 13.51 -15.40 -7.93
CA THR A 161 14.22 -16.23 -8.91
C THR A 161 14.97 -15.27 -9.79
N SER A 162 16.29 -15.21 -9.66
CA SER A 162 17.11 -14.42 -10.58
C SER A 162 16.78 -14.88 -12.01
N LEU A 163 16.28 -13.96 -12.84
CA LEU A 163 15.88 -14.23 -14.23
C LEU A 163 17.05 -14.78 -15.07
N TYR A 164 18.28 -14.57 -14.57
CA TYR A 164 19.53 -15.10 -15.11
C TYR A 164 20.41 -15.73 -14.00
N GLY A 165 19.77 -16.32 -12.98
CA GLY A 165 20.47 -16.98 -11.89
C GLY A 165 20.77 -18.41 -12.24
N VAL A 166 22.04 -18.79 -12.16
CA VAL A 166 22.41 -20.20 -12.06
C VAL A 166 21.89 -20.71 -10.72
N ASP A 167 21.02 -21.71 -10.72
CA ASP A 167 20.70 -22.46 -9.50
C ASP A 167 21.99 -23.13 -9.02
N VAL A 168 22.67 -22.50 -8.07
CA VAL A 168 23.95 -22.98 -7.56
C VAL A 168 23.67 -24.15 -6.61
N PRO A 169 24.17 -25.36 -6.91
CA PRO A 169 24.02 -26.50 -6.02
C PRO A 169 24.52 -26.18 -4.61
N PRO A 170 23.92 -26.76 -3.56
CA PRO A 170 24.24 -26.43 -2.17
C PRO A 170 25.73 -26.51 -1.83
N PHE A 171 26.46 -27.43 -2.47
CA PHE A 171 27.90 -27.61 -2.25
C PHE A 171 28.78 -26.48 -2.81
N LEU A 172 28.29 -25.70 -3.79
CA LEU A 172 29.01 -24.56 -4.38
C LEU A 172 28.68 -23.22 -3.72
N GLN A 173 27.66 -23.16 -2.85
CA GLN A 173 27.26 -21.92 -2.17
C GLN A 173 28.37 -21.34 -1.27
N SER A 174 29.23 -22.20 -0.72
CA SER A 174 30.38 -21.80 0.12
C SER A 174 31.49 -21.05 -0.64
N LEU A 175 31.50 -21.15 -1.96
CA LEU A 175 32.49 -20.51 -2.83
C LEU A 175 31.99 -19.18 -3.40
N LEU A 176 30.71 -18.85 -3.20
CA LEU A 176 30.17 -17.58 -3.64
C LEU A 176 30.65 -16.48 -2.67
N PRO A 177 31.18 -15.35 -3.20
CA PRO A 177 31.48 -14.22 -2.36
C PRO A 177 30.20 -13.78 -1.65
N SER A 178 30.30 -13.46 -0.35
CA SER A 178 29.18 -12.90 0.39
C SER A 178 28.70 -11.66 -0.37
N VAL A 179 27.43 -11.62 -0.74
CA VAL A 179 26.83 -10.41 -1.31
C VAL A 179 26.88 -9.37 -0.20
N VAL A 180 27.89 -8.50 -0.28
CA VAL A 180 28.00 -7.32 0.58
C VAL A 180 26.87 -6.41 0.14
N HIS A 181 25.84 -6.32 0.97
CA HIS A 181 24.83 -5.26 0.90
C HIS A 181 25.36 -4.01 1.60
#